data_AF-A0A947E8G8-F1
#
_entry.id   AF-A0A947E8G8-F1
#
_cell.length_a   1.000
_cell.length_b   1.000
_cell.length_c   1.000
_cell.angle_alpha   90.00
_cell.angle_beta   90.00
_cell.angle_gamma   90.00
#
_symmetry.space_group_name_H-M   'P 1'
#
loop_
_entity.id
_entity.type
_entity.pdbx_description
1 polymer ?
#
loop_
_entity_poly.entity_id
_entity_poly.type
_entity_poly.pdbx_seq_one_letter_code
_entity_poly.pdbx_strand_id
1 'polypeptide(L)' 'LARIGRKQQAREIFEAMLAARNHVGLLSEDTHPVTGEMWGNYPQTYSMVGLINGAVRLSAPWDSVI' A
#
# COMPACT_ATOMS: atom_id res chain seq x y z
N LEU A 1 -2.36 2.18 12.09
CA LEU A 1 -1.98 0.87 12.68
C LEU A 1 -0.52 0.82 13.12
N ALA A 2 0.46 0.97 12.22
CA ALA A 2 1.89 0.94 12.60
C ALA A 2 2.27 1.95 13.71
N ARG A 3 1.76 3.19 13.63
CA ARG A 3 1.99 4.26 14.64
C ARG A 3 1.46 3.95 16.05
N ILE A 4 0.50 3.03 16.18
CA ILE A 4 -0.11 2.65 17.46
C ILE A 4 0.34 1.24 17.89
N GLY A 5 1.50 0.77 17.40
CA GLY A 5 2.08 -0.53 17.75
C GLY A 5 1.48 -1.74 17.02
N ARG A 6 0.37 -1.59 16.28
CA ARG A 6 -0.28 -2.68 15.53
C ARG A 6 0.43 -2.94 14.19
N LYS A 7 1.71 -3.31 14.23
CA LYS A 7 2.57 -3.48 13.04
C LYS A 7 2.16 -4.66 12.17
N GLN A 8 1.80 -5.80 12.75
CA GLN A 8 1.44 -7.00 11.99
C GLN A 8 0.18 -6.79 11.15
N GLN A 9 -0.90 -6.29 11.74
CA GLN A 9 -2.11 -5.96 11.00
C GLN A 9 -1.87 -4.87 9.93
N ALA A 10 -0.99 -3.90 10.21
CA ALA A 10 -0.61 -2.90 9.21
C ALA A 10 0.10 -3.55 8.01
N ARG A 11 0.93 -4.57 8.24
CA ARG A 11 1.59 -5.37 7.20
C ARG A 11 0.57 -6.12 6.36
N GLU A 12 -0.37 -6.82 6.98
CA GLU A 12 -1.42 -7.58 6.29
C GLU A 12 -2.24 -6.70 5.33
N ILE A 13 -2.67 -5.52 5.79
CA ILE A 13 -3.40 -4.56 4.95
C ILE A 13 -2.50 -4.04 3.83
N PHE A 14 -1.22 -3.77 4.12
CA PHE A 14 -0.28 -3.30 3.10
C PHE A 14 -0.04 -4.35 2.02
N GLU A 15 0.08 -5.62 2.38
CA GLU A 15 0.22 -6.74 1.43
C GLU A 15 -1.04 -6.91 0.56
N ALA A 16 -2.24 -6.74 1.13
CA ALA A 16 -3.48 -6.72 0.35
C ALA A 16 -3.49 -5.57 -0.68
N MET A 17 -3.05 -4.37 -0.29
CA MET A 17 -2.90 -3.24 -1.23
C MET A 17 -1.86 -3.53 -2.32
N LEU A 18 -0.76 -4.22 -1.98
CA LEU A 18 0.25 -4.63 -2.95
C LEU A 18 -0.29 -5.65 -3.95
N ALA A 19 -1.20 -6.53 -3.53
CA ALA A 19 -1.85 -7.53 -4.39
C ALA A 19 -2.90 -6.91 -5.32
N ALA A 20 -3.50 -5.77 -4.95
CA ALA A 20 -4.46 -5.03 -5.77
C ALA A 20 -3.82 -4.26 -6.95
N ARG A 21 -2.49 -4.14 -6.98
CA ARG A 21 -1.77 -3.53 -8.10
C ARG A 21 -1.90 -4.38 -9.35
N ASN A 22 -1.85 -3.73 -10.50
CA ASN A 22 -1.80 -4.45 -11.77
C ASN A 22 -0.40 -5.00 -12.06
N HIS A 23 -0.26 -5.63 -13.23
CA HIS A 23 0.98 -6.27 -13.68
C HIS A 23 2.21 -5.33 -13.78
N VAL A 24 2.02 -4.01 -13.85
CA VAL A 24 3.12 -3.01 -13.82
C VAL A 24 3.29 -2.34 -12.46
N GLY A 25 2.53 -2.75 -11.44
CA GLY A 25 2.67 -2.26 -10.07
C GLY A 25 1.96 -0.95 -9.78
N LEU A 26 0.98 -0.54 -10.60
CA LEU A 26 0.23 0.71 -10.43
C LEU A 26 -1.15 0.46 -9.81
N LEU A 27 -1.70 1.48 -9.13
CA LEU A 27 -3.05 1.49 -8.56
C LEU A 27 -3.92 2.56 -9.24
N SER A 28 -5.22 2.29 -9.29
CA SER A 28 -6.25 3.29 -9.56
C SER A 28 -6.69 3.99 -8.26
N GLU A 29 -7.67 4.89 -8.40
CA GLU A 29 -8.29 5.58 -7.27
C GLU A 29 -9.03 4.61 -6.35
N ASP A 30 -9.88 3.75 -6.92
CA ASP A 30 -10.63 2.75 -6.19
C ASP A 30 -10.39 1.35 -6.77
N THR A 31 -10.70 0.33 -5.98
CA THR A 31 -10.66 -1.08 -6.42
C THR A 31 -11.95 -1.76 -6.00
N HIS A 32 -12.60 -2.44 -6.93
CA HIS A 32 -13.81 -3.21 -6.65
C HIS A 32 -13.47 -4.29 -5.59
N PRO A 33 -14.18 -4.34 -4.45
CA PRO A 33 -13.80 -5.18 -3.30
C PRO A 33 -13.88 -6.69 -3.56
N VAL A 34 -14.80 -7.13 -4.43
CA VAL A 34 -14.95 -8.55 -4.81
C VAL A 34 -14.10 -8.95 -6.02
N THR A 35 -14.14 -8.18 -7.11
CA THR A 35 -13.49 -8.57 -8.37
C THR A 35 -12.03 -8.11 -8.48
N GLY A 36 -11.61 -7.13 -7.69
CA GLY A 36 -10.30 -6.48 -7.82
C GLY A 36 -10.18 -5.55 -9.02
N GLU A 37 -11.29 -5.24 -9.71
CA GLU A 37 -11.28 -4.32 -10.85
C GLU A 37 -10.87 -2.91 -10.42
N MET A 38 -10.02 -2.28 -11.21
CA MET A 38 -9.55 -0.91 -10.98
C MET A 38 -10.59 0.10 -11.46
N TRP A 39 -11.01 0.99 -10.58
CA TRP A 39 -12.02 2.02 -10.84
C TRP A 39 -11.47 3.43 -10.66
N GLY A 40 -12.07 4.37 -11.41
CA GLY A 40 -11.72 5.79 -11.34
C GLY A 40 -10.42 6.12 -12.06
N ASN A 41 -9.71 7.14 -11.57
CA ASN A 41 -8.49 7.63 -12.20
C ASN A 41 -7.38 6.56 -12.17
N TYR A 42 -6.68 6.40 -13.31
CA TYR A 42 -5.57 5.47 -13.43
C TYR A 42 -4.46 6.01 -14.36
N PRO A 43 -3.18 5.97 -13.94
CA PRO A 43 -2.73 5.66 -12.58
C PRO A 43 -3.08 6.80 -11.62
N GLN A 44 -3.42 6.47 -10.38
CA GLN A 44 -3.70 7.48 -9.35
C GLN A 44 -2.48 7.73 -8.46
N THR A 45 -1.82 8.86 -8.69
CA THR A 45 -0.78 9.46 -7.86
C THR A 45 -1.04 9.39 -6.35
N TYR A 46 -2.22 9.77 -5.84
CA TYR A 46 -2.48 9.75 -4.39
C TYR A 46 -2.46 8.34 -3.80
N SER A 47 -2.98 7.34 -4.53
CA SER A 47 -2.92 5.93 -4.14
C SER A 47 -1.46 5.45 -4.07
N MET A 48 -0.64 5.87 -5.05
CA MET A 48 0.80 5.57 -5.06
C MET A 48 1.54 6.25 -3.89
N VAL A 49 1.22 7.50 -3.56
CA VAL A 49 1.78 8.21 -2.39
C VAL A 49 1.38 7.51 -1.09
N GLY A 50 0.14 7.01 -1.00
CA GLY A 50 -0.32 6.19 0.11
C GLY A 50 0.53 4.92 0.29
N LEU A 51 0.84 4.23 -0.82
CA LEU A 51 1.69 3.04 -0.83
C LEU A 51 3.11 3.35 -0.31
N ILE A 52 3.74 4.41 -0.82
CA ILE A 52 5.08 4.85 -0.38
C ILE A 52 5.09 5.17 1.11
N ASN A 53 4.12 5.94 1.57
CA ASN A 53 3.99 6.31 2.97
C ASN A 53 3.74 5.11 3.89
N GLY A 54 2.99 4.11 3.42
CA GLY A 54 2.80 2.84 4.11
C GLY A 54 4.11 2.07 4.23
N ALA A 55 4.84 1.92 3.12
CA ALA A 55 6.13 1.24 3.06
C ALA A 55 7.13 1.86 4.04
N VAL A 56 7.34 3.18 3.98
CA VAL A 56 8.28 3.91 4.86
C VAL A 56 7.99 3.65 6.34
N ARG A 57 6.72 3.62 6.75
CA ARG A 57 6.32 3.39 8.15
C ARG A 57 6.46 1.94 8.60
N LEU A 58 6.47 1.01 7.66
CA LEU A 58 6.59 -0.43 7.91
C LEU A 58 8.02 -0.94 7.76
N SER A 59 8.89 -0.18 7.10
CA SER A 59 10.31 -0.48 6.97
C SER A 59 11.05 -0.28 8.30
N ALA A 60 12.15 -1.00 8.46
CA ALA A 60 13.10 -0.70 9.52
C ALA A 60 13.69 0.71 9.29
N PRO A 61 13.99 1.47 10.36
CA PRO A 61 14.73 2.71 10.24
C PRO A 61 16.08 2.49 9.56
N TRP A 62 16.52 3.42 8.73
CA TRP A 62 17.77 3.27 7.96
C TRP A 62 19.00 3.11 8.87
N ASP A 63 18.99 3.82 9.99
CA ASP A 63 19.97 3.79 11.07
C ASP A 63 20.04 2.45 11.81
N SER A 64 19.08 1.55 11.63
CA SER A 64 19.12 0.21 12.25
C SER A 64 19.98 -0.81 11.49
N VAL A 65 20.50 -0.45 10.30
CA VAL A 65 21.28 -1.33 9.41
C VAL A 65 22.76 -0.93 9.37
N ILE A 66 23.12 0.25 9.91
CA ILE A 66 24.48 0.77 9.96
C ILE A 66 25.13 0.45 11.31
#